data_AF-A0A2V5ZK62-F1
#
_entry.id   AF-A0A2V5ZK62-F1
#
_cell.length_a   1.000
_cell.length_b   1.000
_cell.length_c   1.000
_cell.angle_alpha   90.00
_cell.angle_beta   90.00
_cell.angle_gamma   90.00
#
_symmetry.space_group_name_H-M   'P 1'
#
loop_
_entity.id
_entity.type
_entity.pdbx_description
1 polymer ?
#
loop_
_entity_poly.entity_id
_entity_poly.type
_entity_poly.pdbx_seq_one_letter_code
_entity_poly.pdbx_strand_id
1 'polypeptide(L)'
;MAVMPREFKPVRFFVMMAVAAFLVCGVTTFYAHRAVHGRTPEERAAYWIGEKAGEQAPGNAKLSAPAEVNMIAENYFQRQGSGNKQDWNLAFEHGYEEGFTKTHADRWQKAKHRT
;
A
#
# COMPACT_ATOMS: atom_id res chain seq x y z
N MET A 1 -52.14 19.92 -13.43
CA MET A 1 -50.71 19.51 -13.40
C MET A 1 -50.67 17.99 -13.49
N ALA A 2 -50.36 17.44 -14.67
CA ALA A 2 -50.33 16.00 -14.86
C ALA A 2 -49.08 15.41 -14.19
N VAL A 3 -49.25 14.69 -13.09
CA VAL A 3 -48.21 13.83 -12.54
C VAL A 3 -48.23 12.55 -13.37
N MET A 4 -47.33 12.48 -14.35
CA MET A 4 -47.05 11.24 -15.09
C MET A 4 -46.59 10.19 -14.07
N PRO A 5 -47.30 9.07 -13.86
CA PRO A 5 -46.83 8.01 -12.99
C PRO A 5 -45.58 7.43 -13.65
N ARG A 6 -44.41 7.64 -13.03
CA ARG A 6 -43.18 6.98 -13.46
C ARG A 6 -43.45 5.48 -13.37
N GLU A 7 -43.50 4.79 -14.51
CA GLU A 7 -43.67 3.33 -14.57
C GLU A 7 -42.60 2.68 -13.70
N PHE A 8 -42.99 2.21 -12.52
CA PHE A 8 -42.10 1.48 -11.64
C PHE A 8 -41.82 0.14 -12.31
N LYS A 9 -40.66 0.02 -12.96
CA LYS A 9 -40.17 -1.23 -13.55
C LYS A 9 -39.39 -1.98 -12.48
N PRO A 10 -40.02 -2.94 -11.76
CA PRO A 10 -39.40 -3.59 -10.60
C PRO A 10 -38.08 -4.27 -10.98
N VAL A 11 -38.01 -4.88 -12.16
CA VAL A 11 -36.80 -5.53 -12.68
C VAL A 11 -35.62 -4.56 -12.75
N ARG A 12 -35.83 -3.33 -13.23
CA ARG A 12 -34.76 -2.32 -13.32
C ARG A 12 -34.31 -1.87 -11.93
N PHE A 13 -35.24 -1.78 -10.97
CA PHE A 13 -34.91 -1.44 -9.59
C PHE A 13 -34.10 -2.54 -8.89
N PHE A 14 -34.46 -3.81 -9.07
CA PHE A 14 -33.69 -4.93 -8.51
C PHE A 14 -32.28 -4.99 -9.11
N VAL A 15 -32.15 -4.76 -10.42
CA VAL A 15 -30.83 -4.72 -11.08
C VAL A 15 -29.99 -3.56 -10.52
N MET A 16 -30.55 -2.36 -10.39
CA MET A 16 -29.82 -1.22 -9.81
C MET A 16 -29.44 -1.44 -8.35
N MET A 17 -30.32 -2.04 -7.56
CA MET A 17 -30.04 -2.37 -6.15
C MET A 17 -28.98 -3.47 -6.00
N ALA A 18 -29.02 -4.49 -6.85
CA ALA A 18 -28.00 -5.55 -6.85
C ALA A 18 -26.63 -5.00 -7.24
N VAL A 19 -26.56 -4.14 -8.26
CA VAL A 19 -25.31 -3.46 -8.67
C VAL A 19 -24.80 -2.56 -7.54
N ALA A 20 -25.68 -1.76 -6.92
CA ALA A 20 -25.30 -0.92 -5.78
C ALA A 20 -24.76 -1.75 -4.61
N ALA A 21 -25.41 -2.87 -4.28
CA ALA A 21 -24.96 -3.77 -3.22
C ALA A 21 -23.60 -4.42 -3.55
N PHE A 22 -23.38 -4.84 -4.81
CA PHE A 22 -22.09 -5.36 -5.25
C PHE A 22 -20.98 -4.32 -5.19
N LEU A 23 -21.26 -3.09 -5.59
CA LEU A 23 -20.28 -2.00 -5.51
C LEU A 23 -19.95 -1.69 -4.06
N VAL A 24 -20.94 -1.55 -3.18
CA VAL A 24 -20.71 -1.27 -1.76
C VAL A 24 -19.96 -2.42 -1.09
N CYS A 25 -20.37 -3.67 -1.31
CA CYS A 25 -19.74 -4.85 -0.72
C CYS A 25 -18.33 -5.10 -1.29
N GLY A 26 -18.14 -4.93 -2.58
CA GLY A 26 -16.84 -5.06 -3.24
C GLY A 26 -15.87 -3.98 -2.79
N VAL A 27 -16.32 -2.73 -2.66
CA VAL A 27 -15.49 -1.62 -2.16
C VAL A 27 -15.11 -1.85 -0.69
N THR A 28 -16.05 -2.21 0.18
CA THR A 28 -15.74 -2.42 1.60
C THR A 28 -14.79 -3.61 1.82
N THR A 29 -15.02 -4.72 1.13
CA THR A 29 -14.12 -5.88 1.19
C THR A 29 -12.76 -5.58 0.57
N PHE A 30 -12.69 -4.79 -0.51
CA PHE A 30 -11.42 -4.35 -1.08
C PHE A 30 -10.65 -3.44 -0.13
N TYR A 31 -11.29 -2.46 0.51
CA TYR A 31 -10.63 -1.60 1.50
C TYR A 31 -10.25 -2.35 2.78
N ALA A 32 -11.09 -3.27 3.26
CA ALA A 32 -10.78 -4.11 4.42
C ALA A 32 -9.65 -5.11 4.10
N HIS A 33 -9.66 -5.75 2.93
CA HIS A 33 -8.59 -6.64 2.47
C HIS A 33 -7.30 -5.86 2.20
N ARG A 34 -7.39 -4.60 1.76
CA ARG A 34 -6.22 -3.72 1.62
C ARG A 34 -5.64 -3.35 2.99
N ALA A 35 -6.48 -3.08 3.99
CA ALA A 35 -6.02 -2.84 5.36
C ALA A 35 -5.40 -4.09 6.01
N VAL A 36 -5.79 -5.30 5.59
CA VAL A 36 -5.35 -6.58 6.21
C VAL A 36 -4.22 -7.27 5.45
N HIS A 37 -4.14 -7.16 4.12
CA HIS A 37 -3.16 -7.86 3.27
C HIS A 37 -2.49 -6.99 2.21
N GLY A 38 -2.94 -5.76 2.01
CA GLY A 38 -2.55 -4.96 0.85
C GLY A 38 -1.70 -3.78 1.25
N ARG A 39 -0.38 -4.04 1.34
CA ARG A 39 0.72 -3.07 1.41
C ARG A 39 0.20 -1.66 1.15
N THR A 40 0.00 -0.89 2.23
CA THR A 40 -0.58 0.44 2.16
C THR A 40 0.18 1.25 1.08
N PRO A 41 -0.45 2.18 0.34
CA PRO A 41 0.28 2.95 -0.68
C PRO A 41 1.60 3.55 -0.14
N GLU A 42 1.62 3.85 1.15
CA GLU A 42 2.75 4.23 1.98
C GLU A 42 3.81 3.12 2.10
N GLU A 43 3.44 1.92 2.57
CA GLU A 43 4.33 0.75 2.63
C GLU A 43 4.88 0.37 1.25
N ARG A 44 4.11 0.57 0.18
CA ARG A 44 4.55 0.27 -1.18
C ARG A 44 5.58 1.28 -1.68
N ALA A 45 5.39 2.56 -1.38
CA ALA A 45 6.37 3.59 -1.66
C ALA A 45 7.65 3.35 -0.86
N ALA A 46 7.51 3.04 0.43
CA ALA A 46 8.62 2.72 1.32
C ALA A 46 9.39 1.47 0.87
N TYR A 47 8.68 0.42 0.46
CA TYR A 47 9.26 -0.79 -0.11
C TYR A 47 10.09 -0.51 -1.36
N TRP A 48 9.59 0.34 -2.26
CA TRP A 48 10.35 0.70 -3.45
C TRP A 48 11.61 1.51 -3.10
N ILE A 49 11.51 2.41 -2.13
CA ILE A 49 12.66 3.18 -1.61
C ILE A 49 13.67 2.24 -0.93
N GLY A 50 13.20 1.28 -0.13
CA GLY A 50 14.03 0.26 0.52
C GLY A 50 14.72 -0.68 -0.48
N GLU A 51 14.03 -1.09 -1.53
CA GLU A 51 14.58 -1.89 -2.63
C GLU A 51 15.69 -1.10 -3.36
N LYS A 52 15.46 0.18 -3.67
CA LYS A 52 16.49 1.05 -4.28
C LYS A 52 17.66 1.33 -3.35
N ALA A 53 17.40 1.52 -2.05
CA ALA A 53 18.44 1.68 -1.05
C ALA A 53 19.30 0.42 -0.95
N GLY A 54 18.68 -0.77 -0.92
CA GLY A 54 19.39 -2.05 -0.94
C GLY A 54 20.18 -2.31 -2.23
N GLU A 55 19.70 -1.80 -3.38
CA GLU A 55 20.44 -1.87 -4.65
C GLU A 55 21.71 -1.01 -4.61
N GLN A 56 21.64 0.19 -4.06
CA GLN A 56 22.78 1.11 -3.97
C GLN A 56 23.73 0.78 -2.82
N ALA A 57 23.25 0.09 -1.79
CA ALA A 57 24.05 -0.21 -0.63
C ALA A 57 25.11 -1.29 -0.94
N PRO A 58 26.34 -1.18 -0.40
CA PRO A 58 27.34 -2.25 -0.49
C PRO A 58 26.80 -3.52 0.18
N GLY A 59 27.23 -4.72 -0.25
CA GLY A 59 26.59 -5.99 0.16
C GLY A 59 26.58 -6.30 1.67
N ASN A 60 27.39 -5.56 2.44
CA ASN A 60 27.53 -5.59 3.88
C ASN A 60 26.93 -4.36 4.60
N ALA A 61 26.20 -3.51 3.88
CA ALA A 61 25.54 -2.36 4.46
C ALA A 61 24.48 -2.80 5.46
N LYS A 62 24.50 -2.16 6.62
CA LYS A 62 23.46 -2.30 7.63
C LYS A 62 22.24 -1.49 7.17
N LEU A 63 21.04 -1.92 7.56
CA LEU A 63 19.84 -1.07 7.45
C LEU A 63 20.17 0.34 7.96
N SER A 64 19.72 1.37 7.24
CA SER A 64 19.77 2.76 7.73
C SER A 64 19.22 2.82 9.16
N ALA A 65 19.82 3.65 10.00
CA ALA A 65 19.41 3.76 11.39
C ALA A 65 17.91 4.10 11.47
N PRO A 66 17.15 3.61 12.47
CA PRO A 66 15.72 3.87 12.59
C PRO A 66 15.39 5.37 12.52
N ALA A 67 16.25 6.22 13.10
CA ALA A 67 16.13 7.67 13.04
C ALA A 67 16.22 8.25 11.61
N GLU A 68 17.06 7.67 10.75
CA GLU A 68 17.23 8.10 9.36
C GLU A 68 16.02 7.66 8.51
N VAL A 69 15.54 6.43 8.71
CA VAL A 69 14.31 5.94 8.08
C VAL A 69 13.11 6.79 8.52
N ASN A 70 13.01 7.16 9.80
CA ASN A 70 12.03 8.10 10.32
C ASN A 70 12.07 9.47 9.63
N MET A 71 13.25 10.01 9.38
CA MET A 71 13.38 11.33 8.74
C MET A 71 12.91 11.27 7.28
N ILE A 72 13.20 10.18 6.57
CA ILE A 72 12.72 9.95 5.20
C ILE A 72 11.20 9.78 5.21
N ALA A 73 10.69 9.00 6.16
CA ALA A 73 9.27 8.77 6.34
C ALA A 73 8.53 10.10 6.58
N GLU A 74 9.04 10.92 7.50
CA GLU A 74 8.46 12.20 7.82
C GLU A 74 8.47 13.18 6.65
N ASN A 75 9.55 13.25 5.87
CA ASN A 75 9.61 14.08 4.66
C ASN A 75 8.54 13.65 3.65
N TYR A 76 8.36 12.34 3.49
CA TYR A 76 7.40 11.79 2.55
C TYR A 76 5.94 12.00 3.02
N PHE A 77 5.69 11.89 4.34
CA PHE A 77 4.42 12.28 4.96
C PHE A 77 4.11 13.77 4.74
N GLN A 78 5.09 14.66 4.89
CA GLN A 78 4.88 16.10 4.62
C GLN A 78 4.57 16.40 3.14
N ARG A 79 5.04 15.55 2.21
CA ARG A 79 4.80 15.72 0.76
C ARG A 79 3.49 15.09 0.28
N GLN A 80 3.08 13.95 0.84
CA GLN A 80 1.94 13.16 0.35
C GLN A 80 0.79 13.01 1.36
N GLY A 81 1.06 13.16 2.65
CA GLY A 81 0.20 12.63 3.70
C GLY A 81 -0.91 13.58 4.14
N SER A 82 -2.14 13.06 4.15
CA SER A 82 -3.19 13.46 5.08
C SER A 82 -3.48 12.25 5.99
N GLY A 83 -3.31 12.36 7.31
CA GLY A 83 -3.57 11.25 8.23
C GLY A 83 -2.75 11.30 9.52
N ASN A 84 -2.75 10.20 10.28
CA ASN A 84 -1.94 10.06 11.50
C ASN A 84 -0.48 9.74 11.15
N LYS A 85 0.42 10.62 11.58
CA LYS A 85 1.86 10.54 11.31
C LYS A 85 2.52 9.29 11.92
N GLN A 86 2.05 8.81 13.08
CA GLN A 86 2.64 7.65 13.74
C GLN A 86 2.37 6.36 12.98
N ASP A 87 1.11 6.15 12.56
CA ASP A 87 0.71 4.97 11.78
C ASP A 87 1.43 4.95 10.43
N TRP A 88 1.59 6.13 9.82
CA TRP A 88 2.31 6.32 8.57
C TRP A 88 3.79 5.94 8.70
N ASN A 89 4.43 6.38 9.78
CA ASN A 89 5.84 6.12 10.05
C ASN A 89 6.11 4.63 10.27
N LEU A 90 5.25 3.95 11.02
CA LEU A 90 5.34 2.50 11.25
C LEU A 90 5.19 1.71 9.94
N ALA A 91 4.21 2.09 9.11
CA ALA A 91 3.98 1.50 7.80
C ALA A 91 5.21 1.71 6.87
N PHE A 92 5.80 2.91 6.90
CA PHE A 92 6.99 3.21 6.11
C PHE A 92 8.21 2.40 6.56
N GLU A 93 8.48 2.31 7.87
CA GLU A 93 9.60 1.51 8.40
C GLU A 93 9.49 0.05 7.95
N HIS A 94 8.31 -0.57 8.10
CA HIS A 94 8.09 -1.95 7.71
C HIS A 94 8.28 -2.18 6.21
N GLY A 95 7.70 -1.31 5.37
CA GLY A 95 7.88 -1.40 3.92
C GLY A 95 9.35 -1.25 3.50
N TYR A 96 10.06 -0.27 4.07
CA TYR A 96 11.47 -0.01 3.78
C TYR A 96 12.36 -1.20 4.16
N GLU A 97 12.17 -1.76 5.35
CA GLU A 97 12.94 -2.92 5.83
C GLU A 97 12.72 -4.16 4.95
N GLU A 98 11.48 -4.44 4.56
CA GLU A 98 11.17 -5.57 3.67
C GLU A 98 11.82 -5.42 2.29
N GLY A 99 11.81 -4.21 1.72
CA GLY A 99 12.44 -3.92 0.42
C GLY A 99 13.97 -4.03 0.45
N PHE A 100 14.58 -3.50 1.51
CA PHE A 100 16.03 -3.58 1.72
C PHE A 100 16.47 -5.02 1.92
N THR A 101 15.78 -5.76 2.79
CA THR A 101 16.11 -7.15 3.13
C THR A 101 15.99 -8.07 1.91
N LYS A 102 14.94 -7.92 1.10
CA LYS A 102 14.78 -8.69 -0.14
C LYS A 102 15.98 -8.50 -1.08
N THR A 103 16.41 -7.26 -1.29
CA THR A 103 17.50 -6.94 -2.22
C THR A 103 18.83 -7.53 -1.75
N HIS A 104 19.09 -7.48 -0.44
CA HIS A 104 20.26 -8.13 0.14
C HIS A 104 20.17 -9.65 0.05
N ALA A 105 19.02 -10.26 0.35
CA ALA A 105 18.82 -11.70 0.24
C ALA A 105 19.05 -12.22 -1.20
N ASP A 106 18.50 -11.52 -2.20
CA ASP A 106 18.72 -11.85 -3.62
C ASP A 106 20.19 -11.75 -4.00
N ARG A 107 20.92 -10.74 -3.50
CA ARG A 107 22.34 -10.58 -3.77
C ARG A 107 23.17 -11.71 -3.15
N TRP A 108 22.83 -12.14 -1.94
CA TRP A 108 23.45 -13.30 -1.28
C TRP A 108 23.19 -14.60 -2.04
N GLN A 109 21.96 -14.85 -2.50
CA GLN A 109 21.65 -16.02 -3.31
C GLN A 109 22.39 -16.00 -4.66
N LYS A 110 22.43 -14.84 -5.32
CA LYS A 110 23.12 -14.68 -6.62
C LYS A 110 24.63 -14.85 -6.50
N ALA A 111 25.23 -14.48 -5.37
CA ALA A 111 26.65 -14.72 -5.08
C ALA A 111 26.93 -16.22 -4.87
N LYS A 112 26.05 -16.94 -4.15
CA LYS A 112 26.18 -18.38 -3.86
C LYS A 112 26.07 -19.27 -5.11
N HIS A 113 25.27 -18.85 -6.11
CA HIS A 113 25.13 -19.58 -7.38
C HIS A 113 26.23 -19.26 -8.41
N ARG A 114 27.15 -18.34 -8.11
CA ARG A 114 28.24 -17.94 -9.01
C ARG A 114 29.61 -18.52 -8.61
N THR A 115 29.69 -19.19 -7.47
CA THR A 115 30.82 -20.04 -7.00
C THR A 115 30.52 -21.50 -7.29
#